data_AF-A0A7C2VZ89-F1
#
_entry.id   AF-A0A7C2VZ89-F1
#
_cell.length_a   1.000
_cell.length_b   1.000
_cell.length_c   1.000
_cell.angle_alpha   90.00
_cell.angle_beta   90.00
_cell.angle_gamma   90.00
#
_symmetry.space_group_name_H-M   'P 1'
#
loop_
_entity.id
_entity.type
_entity.pdbx_description
1 polymer ?
#
loop_
_entity_poly.entity_id
_entity_poly.type
_entity_poly.pdbx_seq_one_letter_code
_entity_poly.pdbx_strand_id
1 'polypeptide(L)'
;MKEFLHQKQIPFEERDVTRDPEALAELEAMGVFTTPVTVVDGTVVIGFDRARLEVVLEQRLAEEKGGPERASESGPEGGDARS
;
A
#
# COMPACT_ATOMS: atom_id res chain seq x y z
N MET A 1 14.54 5.38 4.59
CA MET A 1 13.44 4.54 4.07
C MET A 1 12.62 3.94 5.21
N LYS A 2 13.16 2.98 5.98
CA LYS A 2 12.44 2.28 7.06
C LYS A 2 11.80 3.22 8.08
N GLU A 3 12.58 4.17 8.59
CA GLU A 3 12.11 5.16 9.58
C GLU A 3 11.03 6.11 9.01
N PHE A 4 11.09 6.40 7.70
CA PHE A 4 10.10 7.24 7.03
C PHE A 4 8.75 6.51 6.91
N LEU A 5 8.79 5.22 6.55
CA LEU A 5 7.60 4.36 6.49
C LEU A 5 7.02 4.13 7.89
N HIS A 6 7.87 3.91 8.89
CA HIS A 6 7.47 3.73 10.29
C HIS A 6 6.77 4.98 10.85
N GLN A 7 7.32 6.18 10.61
CA GLN A 7 6.70 7.44 11.02
C GLN A 7 5.34 7.67 10.37
N LYS A 8 5.15 7.20 9.14
CA LYS A 8 3.87 7.27 8.42
C LYS A 8 2.92 6.12 8.80
N GLN A 9 3.34 5.21 9.70
CA GLN A 9 2.62 3.99 10.09
C GLN A 9 2.22 3.11 8.90
N ILE A 10 3.04 3.10 7.84
CA ILE A 10 2.77 2.32 6.63
C ILE A 10 3.35 0.91 6.84
N PRO A 11 2.54 -0.15 6.72
CA PRO A 11 3.07 -1.51 6.74
C PRO A 11 3.98 -1.71 5.53
N PHE A 12 5.20 -2.21 5.77
CA PHE A 12 6.15 -2.52 4.71
C PHE A 12 6.84 -3.84 4.99
N GLU A 13 7.20 -4.54 3.92
CA GLU A 13 8.02 -5.74 3.98
C GLU A 13 9.44 -5.41 3.51
N GLU A 14 10.43 -5.85 4.27
CA GLU A 14 11.83 -5.73 3.89
C GLU A 14 12.32 -7.03 3.31
N ARG A 15 12.69 -7.00 2.03
CA ARG A 15 13.28 -8.13 1.32
C ARG A 15 14.72 -7.82 0.95
N ASP A 16 15.63 -8.66 1.43
CA ASP A 16 17.06 -8.57 1.15
C ASP A 16 17.40 -9.45 -0.04
N VAL A 17 17.63 -8.83 -1.20
CA VAL A 17 17.96 -9.51 -2.46
C VAL A 17 19.26 -10.31 -2.41
N THR A 18 20.12 -10.08 -1.42
CA THR A 18 21.35 -10.88 -1.22
C THR A 18 21.07 -12.20 -0.49
N ARG A 19 19.92 -12.30 0.19
CA ARG A 19 19.51 -13.46 0.99
C ARG A 19 18.22 -14.11 0.48
N ASP A 20 17.43 -13.38 -0.29
CA ASP A 20 16.16 -13.79 -0.89
C ASP A 20 16.33 -13.82 -2.43
N PRO A 21 16.58 -15.02 -3.00
CA PRO A 21 16.74 -15.16 -4.44
C PRO A 21 15.43 -14.90 -5.22
N GLU A 22 14.26 -15.04 -4.59
CA GLU A 22 12.99 -14.72 -5.25
C GLU A 22 12.85 -13.20 -5.40
N ALA A 23 13.24 -12.43 -4.38
CA ALA A 23 13.25 -10.97 -4.45
C ALA A 23 14.20 -10.47 -5.57
N LEU A 24 15.35 -11.13 -5.73
CA LEU A 24 16.27 -10.85 -6.82
C LEU A 24 15.64 -11.18 -8.19
N ALA A 25 15.03 -12.36 -8.33
CA ALA A 25 14.38 -12.77 -9.57
C ALA A 25 13.24 -11.83 -9.99
N GLU A 26 12.46 -11.31 -9.03
CA GLU A 26 11.45 -10.29 -9.29
C GLU A 26 12.06 -8.98 -9.83
N LEU A 27 13.17 -8.52 -9.24
CA LEU A 27 13.89 -7.34 -9.76
C LEU A 27 14.39 -7.56 -11.19
N GLU A 28 14.99 -8.73 -11.46
CA GLU A 28 15.47 -9.09 -12.79
C GLU A 28 14.34 -9.16 -13.82
N ALA A 29 13.19 -9.73 -13.45
CA ALA A 29 12.00 -9.80 -14.30
C ALA A 29 11.44 -8.40 -14.61
N MET A 30 11.57 -7.45 -13.69
CA MET A 30 11.22 -6.04 -13.88
C MET A 30 12.30 -5.24 -14.63
N GLY A 31 13.46 -5.85 -14.94
CA GLY A 31 14.59 -5.17 -15.58
C GLY A 31 15.33 -4.19 -14.66
N VAL A 32 15.22 -4.36 -13.35
CA VAL A 32 15.84 -3.52 -12.33
C VAL A 32 17.02 -4.25 -11.72
N PHE A 33 18.17 -3.60 -11.69
CA PHE A 33 19.42 -4.21 -11.19
C PHE A 33 20.11 -3.36 -10.11
N THR A 34 19.42 -2.33 -9.62
CA THR A 34 19.98 -1.33 -8.71
C THR A 34 19.11 -1.23 -7.47
N THR A 35 19.74 -1.26 -6.29
CA THR A 35 19.07 -1.08 -4.99
C THR A 35 19.42 0.28 -4.37
N PRO A 36 18.59 0.84 -3.47
CA PRO A 36 17.29 0.33 -3.00
C PRO A 36 16.19 0.44 -4.07
N VAL A 37 15.24 -0.49 -4.05
CA VAL A 37 14.01 -0.46 -4.87
C VAL A 37 12.82 -0.49 -3.93
N THR A 38 11.75 0.21 -4.28
CA THR A 38 10.51 0.20 -3.52
C THR A 38 9.37 -0.06 -4.45
N VAL A 39 8.66 -1.14 -4.22
CA VAL A 39 7.45 -1.48 -4.97
C VAL A 39 6.28 -1.12 -4.08
N VAL A 40 5.47 -0.16 -4.54
CA VAL A 40 4.23 0.19 -3.89
C VAL A 40 3.12 -0.24 -4.84
N ASP A 41 2.54 -1.41 -4.55
CA ASP A 41 1.27 -1.80 -5.15
C ASP A 41 1.33 -1.90 -6.69
N GLY A 42 2.42 -2.50 -7.17
CA GLY A 42 2.78 -2.62 -8.58
C GLY A 42 3.56 -1.43 -9.16
N THR A 43 3.64 -0.31 -8.45
CA THR A 43 4.46 0.84 -8.85
C THR A 43 5.89 0.67 -8.38
N VAL A 44 6.82 0.51 -9.32
CA VAL A 44 8.25 0.38 -9.03
C VAL A 44 8.91 1.76 -8.94
N VAL A 45 9.55 2.04 -7.82
CA VAL A 45 10.38 3.22 -7.58
C VAL A 45 11.81 2.76 -7.36
N ILE A 46 12.71 3.16 -8.25
CA ILE A 46 14.13 2.81 -8.19
C ILE A 46 14.88 3.93 -7.46
N GLY A 47 15.70 3.56 -6.49
CA GLY A 47 16.47 4.47 -5.66
C GLY A 47 15.64 5.11 -4.54
N PHE A 48 16.08 6.29 -4.08
CA PHE A 48 15.39 7.07 -3.06
C PHE A 48 14.93 8.41 -3.64
N ASP A 49 13.69 8.45 -4.13
CA ASP A 49 13.05 9.67 -4.59
C ASP A 49 11.92 10.05 -3.63
N ARG A 50 12.21 10.99 -2.73
CA ARG A 50 11.26 11.42 -1.70
C ARG A 50 9.95 11.96 -2.31
N ALA A 51 10.02 12.78 -3.35
CA ALA A 51 8.82 13.39 -3.93
C ALA A 51 7.93 12.33 -4.58
N ARG A 52 8.53 11.39 -5.31
CA ARG A 52 7.79 10.29 -5.92
C ARG A 52 7.23 9.33 -4.88
N LEU A 53 7.99 9.02 -3.84
CA LEU A 53 7.52 8.19 -2.73
C LEU A 53 6.36 8.85 -1.98
N GLU A 54 6.44 10.15 -1.69
CA GLU A 54 5.34 10.88 -1.05
C GLU A 54 4.05 10.78 -1.88
N VAL A 55 4.12 11.03 -3.19
CA VAL A 55 2.94 10.94 -4.07
C VAL A 55 2.35 9.53 -4.09
N VAL A 56 3.18 8.50 -4.30
CA VAL A 56 2.70 7.11 -4.43
C VAL A 56 2.16 6.58 -3.09
N LEU A 57 2.78 6.96 -1.96
CA LEU A 57 2.30 6.58 -0.63
C LEU A 57 1.05 7.37 -0.22
N GLU A 58 0.94 8.65 -0.59
CA GLU A 58 -0.27 9.45 -0.34
C GLU A 58 -1.48 8.88 -1.09
N GLN A 59 -1.30 8.42 -2.34
CA GLN A 59 -2.35 7.73 -3.08
C GLN A 59 -2.84 6.49 -2.33
N ARG A 60 -1.92 5.68 -1.78
CA ARG A 60 -2.27 4.47 -1.04
C ARG A 60 -2.91 4.74 0.32
N LEU A 61 -2.40 5.71 1.07
CA LEU A 61 -3.00 6.13 2.33
C LEU A 61 -4.41 6.73 2.14
N ALA A 62 -4.65 7.42 1.03
CA ALA A 62 -5.98 7.95 0.69
C ALA A 62 -6.98 6.83 0.38
N GLU A 63 -6.54 5.76 -0.33
CA GLU A 63 -7.37 4.59 -0.60
C GLU A 63 -7.71 3.80 0.68
N GLU A 64 -6.75 3.63 1.59
CA GLU A 64 -6.95 2.88 2.84
C GLU A 64 -7.89 3.62 3.83
N LYS A 65 -7.85 4.96 3.84
CA LYS A 65 -8.80 5.79 4.62
C LYS A 65 -10.16 5.99 3.92
N GLY A 66 -10.30 5.53 2.68
CA GLY A 66 -11.50 5.61 1.86
C GLY A 66 -12.13 4.26 1.53
N GLY A 67 -11.76 3.17 2.22
CA GLY A 67 -12.44 1.88 2.12
C GLY A 67 -13.92 2.01 2.50
N PRO A 68 -14.84 1.31 1.81
CA PRO A 68 -16.25 1.69 1.75
C PRO A 68 -16.81 1.76 3.15
N GLU A 69 -17.29 2.95 3.53
CA GLU A 69 -18.50 3.06 4.32
C GLU A 69 -19.53 2.18 3.61
N ARG A 70 -19.60 0.90 4.00
CA ARG A 70 -20.73 0.08 3.68
C ARG A 70 -21.89 0.82 4.32
N ALA A 71 -22.64 1.49 3.47
CA ALA A 71 -24.04 1.75 3.67
C ALA A 71 -24.68 0.48 4.26
N SER A 72 -24.78 0.48 5.58
CA SER A 72 -25.86 -0.18 6.29
C SER A 72 -26.88 0.92 6.62
N GLU A 73 -27.26 1.69 5.61
CA GLU A 73 -28.61 2.22 5.54
C GLU A 73 -29.52 1.05 5.17
N SER A 74 -29.99 0.34 6.20
CA SER A 74 -31.36 -0.16 6.21
C SER A 74 -32.05 0.57 7.35
N GLY A 75 -32.34 1.85 7.10
CA GLY A 75 -33.32 2.64 7.84
C GLY A 75 -34.75 2.17 7.53
N PRO A 76 -35.76 2.73 8.22
CA PRO A 76 -36.79 1.98 8.91
C PRO A 76 -38.03 1.71 8.02
N GLU A 77 -38.53 0.48 8.03
CA GLU A 77 -39.93 0.22 7.67
C GLU A 77 -40.73 -0.03 8.94
N GLY A 78 -41.52 0.98 9.29
CA GLY A 78 -42.54 0.89 10.32
C GLY A 78 -43.66 -0.05 9.91
N GLY A 79 -44.44 -0.48 10.90
CA GLY A 79 -45.62 -1.28 10.65
C GLY A 79 -46.27 -1.75 11.94
N ASP A 80 -47.04 -0.85 12.56
CA ASP A 80 -48.18 -1.17 13.41
C ASP A 80 -48.86 -2.51 13.08
N ALA A 81 -49.01 -3.37 14.08
CA ALA A 81 -50.18 -4.24 14.28
C ALA A 81 -50.10 -4.77 15.72
N ARG A 82 -50.74 -4.13 16.71
CA ARG A 82 -52.10 -4.48 17.16
C ARG A 82 -52.44 -5.97 16.96
N SER A 83 -52.33 -6.78 18.02
CA SER A 83 -53.47 -7.32 18.76
C SER A 83 -53.04 -8.28 19.87
#